data_AF-A0A820HYV4-F1
#
_entry.id   AF-A0A820HYV4-F1
#
_cell.length_a   1.000
_cell.length_b   1.000
_cell.length_c   1.000
_cell.angle_alpha   90.00
_cell.angle_beta   90.00
_cell.angle_gamma   90.00
#
_symmetry.space_group_name_H-M   'P 1'
#
loop_
_entity.id
_entity.type
_entity.pdbx_description
1 polymer ?
#
loop_
_entity_poly.entity_id
_entity_poly.type
_entity_poly.pdbx_seq_one_letter_code
_entity_poly.pdbx_strand_id
1 'polypeptide(L)' 'SPAICDVCGIYPIVDIRYKCLQCPDFDLCERCYNLPSIYRSIKGHTAHHNMLEMIE' A
#
# COMPACT_ATOMS: atom_id res chain seq x y z
N SER A 1 -12.15 4.81 1.92
CA SER A 1 -11.90 6.10 2.60
C SER A 1 -10.61 6.67 2.04
N PRO A 2 -10.47 7.99 1.88
CA PRO A 2 -9.28 8.56 1.24
C PRO A 2 -8.01 8.12 1.99
N ALA A 3 -7.04 7.61 1.25
CA ALA A 3 -5.76 7.16 1.78
C ALA A 3 -4.61 7.76 0.96
N ILE A 4 -3.45 7.88 1.59
CA ILE A 4 -2.20 8.28 0.94
C ILE A 4 -1.38 7.03 0.67
N CYS A 5 -0.69 6.96 -0.47
CA CYS A 5 0.27 5.88 -0.68
C CYS A 5 1.53 6.10 0.15
N ASP A 6 1.89 5.14 1.00
CA ASP A 6 3.06 5.22 1.88
C ASP A 6 4.42 5.17 1.15
N VAL A 7 4.41 4.85 -0.15
CA VAL A 7 5.62 4.80 -0.99
C VAL A 7 5.80 6.11 -1.76
N CYS A 8 4.79 6.54 -2.52
CA CYS A 8 4.92 7.67 -3.44
C CYS A 8 4.22 8.96 -2.98
N GLY A 9 3.45 8.90 -1.89
CA GLY A 9 2.75 10.04 -1.33
C GLY A 9 1.53 10.51 -2.14
N ILE A 10 1.07 9.75 -3.15
CA ILE A 10 -0.15 10.13 -3.89
C ILE A 10 -1.37 10.12 -2.96
N TYR A 11 -2.18 11.17 -3.05
CA TYR A 11 -3.40 11.34 -2.27
C TYR A 11 -4.47 12.08 -3.09
N PRO A 12 -5.73 11.61 -3.10
CA PRO A 12 -6.13 10.28 -2.63
C PRO A 12 -5.55 9.20 -3.56
N ILE A 13 -5.35 7.98 -3.05
CA ILE A 13 -5.26 6.81 -3.91
C ILE A 13 -6.60 6.70 -4.64
N VAL A 14 -6.54 6.69 -5.98
CA VAL A 14 -7.69 6.51 -6.86
C VAL A 14 -7.64 5.12 -7.49
N ASP A 15 -8.80 4.58 -7.85
CA ASP A 15 -9.01 3.26 -8.45
C ASP A 15 -8.78 2.08 -7.49
N ILE A 16 -7.53 1.62 -7.36
CA ILE A 16 -7.18 0.45 -6.55
C ILE A 16 -6.22 0.84 -5.43
N ARG A 17 -6.66 0.58 -4.20
CA ARG A 17 -5.88 0.68 -2.98
C ARG A 17 -5.53 -0.72 -2.48
N TYR A 18 -4.25 -0.91 -2.17
CA TYR A 18 -3.76 -2.11 -1.50
C TYR A 18 -3.46 -1.79 -0.04
N LYS A 19 -4.28 -2.28 0.88
CA LYS A 19 -4.09 -2.10 2.33
C LYS A 19 -3.38 -3.31 2.92
N CYS A 20 -2.30 -3.08 3.67
CA CYS A 20 -1.68 -4.14 4.46
C CYS A 20 -2.58 -4.55 5.64
N LEU A 21 -2.81 -5.84 5.83
CA LEU A 21 -3.65 -6.35 6.92
C LEU A 21 -2.91 -6.44 8.27
N GLN A 22 -1.58 -6.41 8.25
CA GLN A 22 -0.74 -6.53 9.44
C GLN A 22 -0.10 -5.20 9.86
N CYS A 23 -0.06 -4.20 8.98
CA CYS A 23 0.46 -2.87 9.30
C CYS A 23 -0.72 -1.93 9.64
N PRO A 24 -0.65 -1.16 10.74
CA PRO A 24 -1.75 -0.28 11.15
C PRO A 24 -2.16 0.79 10.13
N ASP A 25 -1.19 1.31 9.37
CA ASP A 25 -1.38 2.42 8.42
C ASP A 25 -0.38 2.26 7.26
N PHE A 26 -0.63 1.26 6.42
CA PHE A 26 0.19 1.00 5.24
C PHE A 26 -0.70 0.72 4.03
N ASP A 27 -0.77 1.69 3.14
CA ASP A 27 -1.57 1.69 1.93
C ASP A 27 -0.68 1.95 0.71
N LEU A 28 -0.93 1.19 -0.35
CA LEU A 28 -0.24 1.33 -1.64
C LEU A 28 -1.25 1.65 -2.73
N CYS A 29 -0.90 2.54 -3.65
CA CYS A 29 -1.56 2.57 -4.94
C CYS A 29 -1.10 1.38 -5.79
N GLU A 30 -1.89 1.04 -6.82
CA GLU A 30 -1.58 -0.05 -7.74
C GLU A 30 -0.15 0.01 -8.31
N ARG A 31 0.31 1.20 -8.73
CA ARG A 31 1.67 1.38 -9.25
C ARG A 31 2.74 0.94 -8.24
N CYS A 32 2.57 1.27 -6.97
CA CYS A 32 3.55 0.93 -5.94
C CYS A 32 3.44 -0.53 -5.51
N TYR A 33 2.23 -1.10 -5.51
CA TYR A 33 2.02 -2.53 -5.29
C TYR A 33 2.72 -3.38 -6.36
N ASN A 34 2.76 -2.93 -7.61
CA ASN A 34 3.48 -3.60 -8.70
C ASN A 34 5.02 -3.43 -8.65
N LEU A 35 5.57 -2.80 -7.60
CA LEU A 35 7.02 -2.63 -7.39
C LEU A 35 7.48 -3.22 -6.04
N PRO A 36 7.48 -4.56 -5.87
CA PRO A 36 7.73 -5.20 -4.58
C PRO A 36 9.12 -4.98 -3.99
N SER A 37 10.12 -4.64 -4.79
CA SER A 37 11.44 -4.25 -4.29
C SER A 37 11.44 -2.96 -3.49
N ILE A 38 10.45 -2.08 -3.70
CA ILE A 38 10.40 -0.76 -3.06
C ILE A 38 9.72 -0.84 -1.69
N TYR A 39 8.58 -1.52 -1.59
CA TYR A 39 7.73 -1.40 -0.40
C TYR A 39 7.96 -2.48 0.67
N ARG A 40 8.60 -3.62 0.34
CA ARG A 40 8.82 -4.79 1.22
C ARG A 40 9.67 -4.56 2.48
N SER A 41 10.16 -3.35 2.72
CA SER A 41 10.91 -3.01 3.94
C SER A 41 10.56 -1.63 4.51
N ILE A 42 9.51 -0.98 3.97
CA ILE A 42 9.10 0.36 4.40
C ILE A 42 8.22 0.23 5.64
N LYS A 43 8.47 1.06 6.67
CA LYS A 43 7.66 1.11 7.91
C LYS A 43 7.46 -0.26 8.59
N GLY A 44 8.44 -1.16 8.47
CA GLY A 44 8.34 -2.52 9.03
C GLY A 44 7.36 -3.43 8.27
N HIS A 45 6.89 -3.01 7.09
CA HIS A 45 6.22 -3.89 6.15
C HIS A 45 7.21 -4.93 5.61
N THR A 46 6.77 -6.18 5.46
CA THR A 46 7.61 -7.30 5.01
C THR A 46 6.89 -8.16 3.97
N ALA A 47 7.63 -9.03 3.27
CA ALA A 47 7.07 -9.96 2.29
C ALA A 47 6.04 -10.95 2.86
N HIS A 48 5.98 -11.12 4.18
CA HIS A 48 5.04 -12.01 4.86
C HIS A 48 3.71 -11.32 5.20
N HIS A 49 3.58 -10.03 4.96
CA HIS A 49 2.34 -9.31 5.19
C HIS A 49 1.42 -9.44 3.98
N ASN A 50 0.13 -9.64 4.25
CA ASN A 50 -0.89 -9.80 3.24
C ASN A 50 -1.47 -8.44 2.87
N MET A 51 -1.63 -8.22 1.58
CA MET A 51 -2.25 -7.02 1.04
C MET A 51 -3.68 -7.34 0.63
N LEU A 52 -4.64 -6.53 1.10
CA LEU A 52 -6.02 -6.54 0.66
C LEU A 52 -6.20 -5.54 -0.47
N GLU A 53 -6.67 -6.01 -1.61
CA GLU A 53 -7.12 -5.17 -2.71
C GLU A 53 -8.48 -4.54 -2.38
N MET A 54 -8.59 -3.22 -2.50
CA MET A 54 -9.77 -2.42 -2.22
C MET A 54 -10.03 -1.51 -3.41
N ILE A 55 -11.25 -1.54 -3.94
CA ILE A 55 -11.71 -0.58 -4.96
C ILE A 55 -12.14 0.69 -4.23
N GLU A 56 -11.55 1.83 -4.60
CA GLU A 56 -11.81 3.15 -3.99
C GLU A 56 -12.49 4.13 -4.96
#